data_AF-A0A9W7TA19-F1
#
_entry.id   AF-A0A9W7TA19-F1
#
_cell.length_a   1.000
_cell.length_b   1.000
_cell.length_c   1.000
_cell.angle_alpha   90.00
_cell.angle_beta   90.00
_cell.angle_gamma   90.00
#
_symmetry.space_group_name_H-M   'P 1'
#
loop_
_entity.id
_entity.type
_entity.pdbx_description
1 polymer ?
#
loop_
_entity_poly.entity_id
_entity_poly.type
_entity_poly.pdbx_seq_one_letter_code
_entity_poly.pdbx_strand_id
1 'polypeptide(L)'
;MSLTPILEETLIKRSQQKKRTSPLNYKERVFVLTQSKLTYYELRAEKRVRKGSVELNRIKCVEIVRTNSTIIPCQNKYPFQVVHDSTMLYIFAPSNESRSVWVQNIKEEIRNNAEIAAKFHPQFWQEGEWMCCGQLDKMAPGCEGYNLFGDGK
;
A
#
# COMPACT_ATOMS: atom_id res chain seq x y z
N MET A 1 -1.74 -14.41 19.29
CA MET A 1 -1.60 -13.83 17.94
C MET A 1 -0.43 -14.54 17.27
N SER A 2 -0.65 -15.14 16.09
CA SER A 2 0.40 -15.87 15.36
C SER A 2 1.53 -14.92 14.96
N LEU A 3 2.77 -15.29 15.29
CA LEU A 3 3.98 -14.60 14.82
C LEU A 3 4.46 -15.14 13.48
N THR A 4 3.81 -16.18 12.96
CA THR A 4 4.19 -16.82 11.70
C THR A 4 3.88 -15.87 10.54
N PRO A 5 4.86 -15.54 9.70
CA PRO A 5 4.63 -14.71 8.53
C PRO A 5 3.78 -15.47 7.50
N ILE A 6 2.75 -14.80 6.98
CA ILE A 6 1.94 -15.26 5.84
C ILE A 6 2.70 -14.96 4.55
N LEU A 7 3.24 -13.75 4.44
CA LEU A 7 4.09 -13.31 3.34
C LEU A 7 5.30 -12.57 3.88
N GLU A 8 6.45 -12.77 3.25
CA GLU A 8 7.65 -11.98 3.46
C GLU A 8 8.34 -11.74 2.11
N GLU A 9 8.58 -10.47 1.75
CA GLU A 9 9.23 -10.12 0.50
C GLU A 9 9.92 -8.75 0.60
N THR A 10 11.01 -8.57 -0.15
CA THR A 10 11.66 -7.29 -0.34
C THR A 10 10.91 -6.46 -1.39
N LEU A 11 10.24 -5.39 -0.96
CA LEU A 11 9.45 -4.50 -1.81
C LEU A 11 9.97 -3.05 -1.71
N ILE A 12 9.60 -2.19 -2.66
CA ILE A 12 9.96 -0.77 -2.60
C ILE A 12 8.80 0.01 -1.99
N LYS A 13 9.10 0.78 -0.94
CA LYS A 13 8.14 1.66 -0.28
C LYS A 13 8.32 3.10 -0.75
N ARG A 14 7.23 3.77 -1.15
CA ARG A 14 7.20 5.24 -1.32
C ARG A 14 7.10 5.94 0.03
N SER A 15 7.77 7.08 0.16
CA SER A 15 7.52 8.02 1.26
C SER A 15 6.07 8.51 1.21
N GLN A 16 5.43 8.66 2.37
CA GLN A 16 4.04 9.12 2.46
C GLN A 16 3.88 10.62 2.22
N GLN A 17 4.97 11.39 2.12
CA GLN A 17 4.97 12.86 2.06
C GLN A 17 4.06 13.49 3.12
N LYS A 18 4.51 13.48 4.38
CA LYS A 18 3.78 14.12 5.50
C LYS A 18 3.68 15.64 5.34
N LYS A 19 4.65 16.26 4.65
CA LYS A 19 4.62 17.67 4.23
C LYS A 19 4.63 17.72 2.70
N ARG A 20 3.87 18.64 2.10
CA ARG A 20 3.75 18.80 0.64
C ARG A 20 5.09 19.03 -0.05
N THR A 21 6.00 19.76 0.59
CA THR A 21 7.33 20.09 0.07
C THR A 21 8.37 18.97 0.24
N SER A 22 8.04 17.88 0.94
CA SER A 22 9.00 16.79 1.15
C SER A 22 9.23 16.00 -0.13
N PRO A 23 10.49 15.70 -0.48
CA PRO A 23 10.80 14.93 -1.68
C PRO A 23 10.23 13.51 -1.60
N LEU A 24 9.80 12.99 -2.75
CA LEU A 24 9.41 11.59 -2.88
C LEU A 24 10.66 10.70 -2.80
N ASN A 25 10.64 9.77 -1.86
CA ASN A 25 11.69 8.79 -1.69
C ASN A 25 11.14 7.38 -1.93
N TYR A 26 11.92 6.57 -2.62
CA TYR A 26 11.65 5.15 -2.88
C TYR A 26 12.73 4.35 -2.17
N LYS A 27 12.33 3.53 -1.20
CA LYS A 27 13.26 2.78 -0.36
C LYS A 27 12.87 1.32 -0.33
N GLU A 28 13.83 0.45 -0.61
CA GLU A 28 13.68 -0.98 -0.44
C GLU A 28 13.47 -1.33 1.04
N ARG A 29 12.47 -2.17 1.33
CA ARG A 29 12.11 -2.63 2.67
C ARG A 29 11.68 -4.08 2.59
N VAL A 30 12.06 -4.86 3.60
CA VAL A 30 11.52 -6.21 3.78
C VAL A 30 10.15 -6.05 4.44
N PHE A 31 9.08 -6.37 3.71
CA PHE A 31 7.72 -6.38 4.23
C PHE A 31 7.38 -7.77 4.75
N VAL A 32 6.68 -7.81 5.88
CA VAL A 32 6.23 -9.02 6.54
C VAL A 32 4.76 -8.86 6.88
N LEU A 33 3.91 -9.71 6.30
CA LEU A 33 2.51 -9.85 6.63
C LEU A 33 2.34 -10.95 7.65
N THR A 34 1.59 -10.68 8.71
CA THR A 34 1.13 -11.65 9.72
C THR A 34 -0.38 -11.53 9.83
N GLN A 35 -1.04 -12.37 10.64
CA GLN A 35 -2.50 -12.27 10.84
C GLN A 35 -3.00 -10.99 11.54
N SER A 36 -2.08 -10.14 12.00
CA SER A 36 -2.44 -8.95 12.79
C SER A 36 -1.79 -7.66 12.30
N LYS A 37 -0.64 -7.75 11.62
CA LYS A 37 0.16 -6.59 11.23
C LYS A 37 0.82 -6.79 9.88
N LEU A 38 0.90 -5.69 9.13
CA LEU A 38 1.82 -5.49 8.02
C LEU A 38 3.01 -4.64 8.53
N THR A 39 4.18 -5.25 8.65
CA THR A 39 5.37 -4.58 9.21
C THR A 39 6.48 -4.52 8.16
N TYR A 40 7.26 -3.44 8.15
CA TYR A 40 8.36 -3.30 7.21
C TYR A 40 9.67 -2.90 7.89
N TYR A 41 10.75 -3.48 7.39
CA TYR A 41 12.08 -3.41 7.98
C TYR A 41 13.08 -2.87 6.97
N GLU A 42 14.10 -2.18 7.49
CA GLU A 42 15.32 -1.88 6.76
C GLU A 42 16.33 -2.98 7.09
N LEU A 43 16.81 -3.68 6.07
CA LEU A 43 17.89 -4.65 6.21
C LEU A 43 19.21 -3.88 6.30
N ARG A 44 19.92 -4.04 7.41
CA ARG A 44 21.31 -3.59 7.59
C ARG A 44 22.17 -4.84 7.74
N ALA A 45 23.48 -4.69 7.51
CA ALA A 45 24.45 -5.79 7.43
C ALA A 45 24.23 -6.93 8.44
N GLU A 46 23.86 -6.61 9.69
CA GLU A 46 23.73 -7.61 10.77
C GLU A 46 22.34 -7.61 11.45
N LYS A 47 21.41 -6.74 11.04
CA LYS A 47 20.10 -6.65 11.72
C LYS A 47 18.98 -6.07 10.86
N ARG A 48 17.76 -6.57 11.13
CA ARG A 48 16.51 -5.97 10.63
C ARG A 48 16.08 -4.85 11.58
N VAL A 49 16.03 -3.62 11.08
CA VAL A 49 15.55 -2.46 11.85
C VAL A 49 14.11 -2.17 11.45
N ARG A 50 13.16 -2.28 12.39
CA ARG A 50 11.75 -1.96 12.13
C ARG A 50 11.61 -0.49 11.76
N LYS A 51 10.99 -0.20 10.61
CA LYS A 51 10.76 1.18 10.12
C LYS A 51 9.31 1.63 10.25
N GLY A 52 8.38 0.69 10.39
CA GLY A 52 6.98 0.96 10.67
C GLY A 52 6.16 -0.31 10.66
N SER A 53 4.91 -0.19 11.11
CA SER A 53 3.96 -1.28 11.21
C SER A 53 2.56 -0.70 11.07
N VAL A 54 1.68 -1.43 10.39
CA VAL A 54 0.25 -1.14 10.23
C VAL A 54 -0.52 -2.30 10.82
N GLU A 55 -1.45 -2.01 11.73
CA GLU A 55 -2.37 -3.02 12.25
C GLU A 55 -3.42 -3.33 11.19
N LEU A 56 -3.65 -4.61 10.89
CA LEU A 56 -4.55 -4.99 9.80
C LEU A 56 -5.98 -4.55 10.04
N ASN A 57 -6.43 -4.52 11.29
CA ASN A 57 -7.75 -4.02 11.69
C ASN A 57 -7.99 -2.52 11.40
N ARG A 58 -6.92 -1.74 11.12
CA ARG A 58 -7.00 -0.32 10.75
C ARG A 58 -6.94 -0.08 9.25
N ILE A 59 -6.63 -1.11 8.46
CA ILE A 59 -6.60 -1.01 7.01
C ILE A 59 -8.05 -0.92 6.53
N LYS A 60 -8.33 0.15 5.79
CA LYS A 60 -9.64 0.45 5.21
C LYS A 60 -9.75 0.03 3.76
N CYS A 61 -8.62 -0.02 3.05
CA CYS A 61 -8.55 -0.40 1.65
C CYS A 61 -7.14 -0.89 1.30
N VAL A 62 -7.07 -1.97 0.52
CA VAL A 62 -5.88 -2.38 -0.22
C VAL A 62 -6.27 -2.61 -1.67
N GLU A 63 -5.54 -1.98 -2.60
CA GLU A 63 -5.85 -2.13 -4.03
C GLU A 63 -4.63 -1.84 -4.92
N ILE A 64 -4.64 -2.39 -6.13
CA ILE A 64 -3.69 -2.07 -7.19
C ILE A 64 -3.78 -0.58 -7.55
N VAL A 65 -2.62 0.04 -7.79
CA VAL A 65 -2.55 1.41 -8.31
C VAL A 65 -2.37 1.36 -9.81
N ARG A 66 -3.29 1.97 -10.56
CA ARG A 66 -3.24 2.10 -12.01
C ARG A 66 -2.19 3.15 -12.40
N THR A 67 -1.38 2.86 -13.41
CA THR A 67 -0.23 3.67 -13.80
C THR A 67 -0.21 4.04 -15.28
N ASN A 68 -1.39 4.25 -15.87
CA ASN A 68 -1.57 4.40 -17.33
C ASN A 68 -0.67 5.46 -17.97
N SER A 69 -0.25 6.50 -17.24
CA SER A 69 0.61 7.58 -17.74
C SER A 69 1.76 7.94 -16.79
N THR A 70 1.93 7.21 -15.68
CA THR A 70 2.88 7.59 -14.63
C THR A 70 4.21 6.85 -14.79
N ILE A 71 5.30 7.60 -14.98
CA ILE A 71 6.65 7.05 -14.94
C ILE A 71 7.00 6.70 -13.48
N ILE A 72 7.24 5.42 -13.22
CA ILE A 72 7.68 4.95 -11.90
C ILE A 72 9.22 5.04 -11.81
N PRO A 73 9.79 5.85 -10.90
CA PRO A 73 11.23 6.12 -10.85
C PRO A 73 12.04 5.06 -10.06
N CYS A 74 11.55 3.82 -9.93
CA CYS A 74 12.26 2.71 -9.27
C CYS A 74 12.19 1.41 -10.08
N GLN A 75 13.00 0.39 -9.76
CA GLN A 75 13.03 -0.86 -10.51
C GLN A 75 11.71 -1.64 -10.48
N ASN A 76 10.99 -1.60 -9.36
CA ASN A 76 9.71 -2.30 -9.19
C ASN A 76 8.58 -1.49 -9.83
N LYS A 77 7.87 -2.08 -10.80
CA LYS A 77 6.87 -1.38 -11.64
C LYS A 77 5.42 -1.73 -11.32
N TYR A 78 5.16 -2.58 -10.33
CA TYR A 78 3.82 -3.09 -10.02
C TYR A 78 3.35 -2.54 -8.66
N PRO A 79 2.80 -1.31 -8.62
CA PRO A 79 2.37 -0.70 -7.37
C PRO A 79 1.01 -1.18 -6.89
N PHE A 80 0.86 -1.19 -5.57
CA PHE A 80 -0.40 -1.26 -4.87
C PHE A 80 -0.40 -0.26 -3.70
N GLN A 81 -1.58 0.04 -3.19
CA GLN A 81 -1.78 0.95 -2.07
C GLN A 81 -2.38 0.23 -0.87
N VAL A 82 -1.97 0.65 0.33
CA VAL A 82 -2.59 0.27 1.59
C VAL A 82 -3.03 1.55 2.29
N VAL A 83 -4.34 1.75 2.41
CA VAL A 83 -4.96 2.90 3.08
C VAL A 83 -5.34 2.48 4.48
N HIS A 84 -4.84 3.19 5.48
CA HIS A 84 -5.17 2.98 6.89
C HIS A 84 -5.27 4.32 7.61
N ASP A 85 -6.24 4.44 8.51
CA ASP A 85 -6.52 5.70 9.21
C ASP A 85 -6.64 6.87 8.20
N SER A 86 -5.86 7.94 8.39
CA SER A 86 -5.73 9.08 7.47
C SER A 86 -4.42 9.03 6.67
N THR A 87 -3.85 7.85 6.45
CA THR A 87 -2.59 7.69 5.72
C THR A 87 -2.66 6.59 4.68
N MET A 88 -1.76 6.69 3.70
CA MET A 88 -1.70 5.76 2.59
C MET A 88 -0.24 5.38 2.34
N LEU A 89 -0.03 4.10 2.13
CA LEU A 89 1.25 3.52 1.75
C LEU A 89 1.19 3.10 0.30
N TYR A 90 2.15 3.56 -0.51
CA TYR A 90 2.40 3.00 -1.82
C TYR A 90 3.58 2.04 -1.77
N ILE A 91 3.36 0.83 -2.23
CA ILE A 91 4.31 -0.28 -2.21
C ILE A 91 4.43 -0.80 -3.64
N PHE A 92 5.66 -1.06 -4.09
CA PHE A 92 5.96 -1.49 -5.45
C PHE A 92 6.57 -2.89 -5.40
N ALA A 93 5.87 -3.84 -6.03
CA ALA A 93 6.28 -5.22 -6.15
C ALA A 93 7.19 -5.46 -7.38
N PRO A 94 8.08 -6.46 -7.32
CA PRO A 94 8.99 -6.78 -8.42
C PRO A 94 8.27 -7.32 -9.65
N SER A 95 7.12 -8.00 -9.47
CA SER A 95 6.31 -8.55 -10.56
C SER A 95 4.81 -8.32 -10.34
N ASN A 96 4.02 -8.55 -11.39
CA ASN A 96 2.55 -8.50 -11.33
C ASN A 96 2.01 -9.57 -10.38
N GLU A 97 2.60 -10.77 -10.42
CA GLU A 97 2.22 -11.92 -9.61
C GLU A 97 2.46 -11.64 -8.13
N SER A 98 3.64 -11.10 -7.77
CA SER A 98 3.93 -10.67 -6.40
C SER A 98 2.91 -9.63 -5.93
N ARG A 99 2.63 -8.59 -6.74
CA ARG A 99 1.60 -7.59 -6.41
C ARG A 99 0.25 -8.24 -6.12
N SER A 100 -0.22 -9.12 -7.01
CA SER A 100 -1.53 -9.77 -6.88
C SER A 100 -1.60 -10.63 -5.62
N VAL A 101 -0.55 -11.41 -5.32
CA VAL A 101 -0.46 -12.22 -4.09
C VAL A 101 -0.53 -11.33 -2.84
N TRP A 102 0.20 -10.22 -2.80
CA TRP A 102 0.16 -9.27 -1.68
C TRP A 102 -1.22 -8.65 -1.51
N VAL A 103 -1.82 -8.14 -2.58
CA VAL A 103 -3.16 -7.51 -2.51
C VAL A 103 -4.19 -8.54 -2.03
N GLN A 104 -4.20 -9.74 -2.60
CA GLN A 104 -5.16 -10.79 -2.24
C GLN A 104 -5.03 -11.23 -0.79
N ASN A 105 -3.80 -11.50 -0.31
CA ASN A 105 -3.60 -11.91 1.08
C ASN A 105 -3.98 -10.79 2.06
N ILE A 106 -3.68 -9.53 1.75
CA ILE A 106 -4.12 -8.43 2.62
C ILE A 106 -5.64 -8.28 2.58
N LYS A 107 -6.30 -8.40 1.41
CA LYS A 107 -7.78 -8.38 1.30
C LYS A 107 -8.41 -9.46 2.18
N GLU A 108 -7.85 -10.68 2.15
CA GLU A 108 -8.33 -11.79 2.97
C GLU A 108 -8.20 -11.48 4.47
N GLU A 109 -7.08 -10.94 4.91
CA GLU A 109 -6.87 -10.63 6.34
C GLU A 109 -7.74 -9.46 6.85
N ILE A 110 -8.17 -8.55 5.97
CA ILE A 110 -9.00 -7.39 6.36
C ILE A 110 -10.51 -7.62 6.14
N ARG A 111 -10.91 -8.79 5.62
CA ARG A 111 -12.30 -9.11 5.22
C ARG A 111 -13.36 -8.87 6.31
N ASN A 112 -12.97 -8.98 7.57
CA ASN A 112 -13.84 -8.85 8.74
C ASN A 112 -13.62 -7.54 9.52
N ASN A 113 -12.87 -6.58 8.95
CA ASN A 113 -12.69 -5.28 9.58
C ASN A 113 -14.01 -4.52 9.65
N ALA A 114 -14.23 -3.82 10.78
CA ALA A 114 -15.43 -3.02 10.98
C ALA A 114 -15.53 -1.82 10.01
N GLU A 115 -14.39 -1.26 9.60
CA GLU A 115 -14.32 -0.09 8.74
C GLU A 115 -13.61 -0.40 7.42
N ILE A 116 -14.38 -0.84 6.42
CA ILE A 116 -13.90 -0.94 5.03
C ILE A 116 -14.37 0.28 4.25
N ALA A 117 -13.47 0.86 3.46
CA ALA A 117 -13.78 2.03 2.65
C ALA A 117 -14.80 1.67 1.56
N ALA A 118 -15.83 2.50 1.35
CA ALA A 118 -16.77 2.31 0.24
C ALA A 118 -16.16 2.70 -1.12
N LYS A 119 -15.18 3.61 -1.11
CA LYS A 119 -14.51 4.14 -2.29
C LYS A 119 -13.02 4.31 -2.03
N PHE A 120 -12.24 4.30 -3.10
CA PHE A 120 -10.78 4.52 -3.07
C PHE A 120 -10.33 5.35 -4.27
N HIS A 121 -9.05 5.73 -4.29
CA HIS A 121 -8.43 6.43 -5.40
C HIS A 121 -7.55 5.45 -6.21
N PRO A 122 -7.87 5.14 -7.47
CA PRO A 122 -7.18 4.10 -8.24
C PRO A 122 -5.78 4.50 -8.74
N GLN A 123 -5.39 5.78 -8.62
CA GLN A 123 -4.11 6.29 -9.09
C GLN A 123 -3.35 7.03 -7.98
N PHE A 124 -2.13 7.48 -8.27
CA PHE A 124 -1.29 8.14 -7.27
C PHE A 124 -1.84 9.50 -6.83
N TRP A 125 -1.66 9.82 -5.55
CA TRP A 125 -1.54 11.20 -5.08
C TRP A 125 -0.15 11.71 -5.44
N GLN A 126 -0.04 12.75 -6.27
CA GLN A 126 1.24 13.32 -6.70
C GLN A 126 1.08 14.82 -6.95
N GLU A 127 2.13 15.59 -6.65
CA GLU A 127 2.18 17.04 -6.95
C GLU A 127 1.03 17.89 -6.38
N GLY A 128 0.31 17.37 -5.39
CA GLY A 128 -0.80 18.08 -4.74
C GLY A 128 -2.17 17.73 -5.27
N GLU A 129 -2.28 16.71 -6.13
CA GLU A 129 -3.55 16.23 -6.66
C GLU A 129 -3.64 14.70 -6.75
N TRP A 130 -4.87 14.20 -6.84
CA TRP A 130 -5.16 12.82 -7.20
C TRP A 130 -5.18 12.66 -8.71
N MET A 131 -4.26 11.87 -9.26
CA MET A 131 -4.15 11.68 -10.72
C MET A 131 -5.43 11.11 -11.36
N CYS A 132 -6.27 10.41 -10.57
CA CYS A 132 -7.50 9.78 -11.05
C CYS A 132 -8.69 10.74 -11.20
N CYS A 133 -8.72 11.86 -10.47
CA CYS A 133 -9.89 12.73 -10.45
C CYS A 133 -9.59 14.24 -10.28
N GLY A 134 -8.31 14.62 -10.19
CA GLY A 134 -7.88 16.01 -10.02
C GLY A 134 -8.22 16.62 -8.66
N GLN A 135 -8.70 15.84 -7.69
CA GLN A 135 -8.98 16.36 -6.35
C GLN A 135 -7.69 16.84 -5.67
N LEU A 136 -7.73 18.06 -5.11
CA LEU A 136 -6.58 18.76 -4.52
C LEU A 136 -6.44 18.57 -3.00
N ASP A 137 -7.38 17.84 -2.38
CA ASP A 137 -7.27 17.44 -0.98
C ASP A 137 -6.84 15.97 -0.90
N LYS A 138 -5.73 15.73 -0.21
CA LYS A 138 -5.18 14.39 0.01
C LYS A 138 -6.13 13.51 0.83
N MET A 139 -7.00 14.10 1.62
CA MET A 139 -8.01 13.41 2.42
C MET A 139 -9.36 13.31 1.72
N ALA A 140 -9.46 13.76 0.46
CA ALA A 140 -10.70 13.70 -0.29
C ALA A 140 -11.21 12.25 -0.42
N PRO A 141 -12.54 12.04 -0.36
CA PRO A 141 -13.11 10.70 -0.47
C PRO A 141 -12.75 10.08 -1.83
N GLY A 142 -12.58 8.75 -1.84
CA GLY A 142 -12.24 7.99 -3.05
C GLY A 142 -13.21 8.25 -4.21
N CYS A 143 -12.69 8.27 -5.43
CA CYS A 143 -13.49 8.52 -6.64
C CYS A 143 -14.07 7.24 -7.29
N GLU A 144 -13.56 6.05 -6.94
CA GLU A 144 -14.00 4.76 -7.49
C GLU A 144 -14.53 3.83 -6.39
N GLY A 145 -15.57 3.03 -6.69
CA GLY A 145 -16.11 2.06 -5.73
C GLY A 145 -15.08 0.99 -5.36
N TYR A 146 -14.87 0.75 -4.07
CA TYR A 146 -13.95 -0.28 -3.60
C TYR A 146 -14.67 -1.62 -3.49
N ASN A 147 -14.12 -2.65 -4.11
CA ASN A 147 -14.62 -4.02 -3.98
C ASN A 147 -13.60 -4.88 -3.23
N LEU A 148 -13.90 -5.15 -1.95
CA LEU A 148 -13.09 -6.02 -1.13
C LEU A 148 -13.12 -7.48 -1.60
N PHE A 149 -14.18 -7.89 -2.31
CA PHE A 149 -14.43 -9.28 -2.72
C PHE A 149 -14.25 -9.54 -4.23
N GLY A 150 -13.80 -8.55 -5.03
CA GLY A 150 -13.54 -8.69 -6.48
C GLY A 150 -12.08 -8.34 -6.81
N ASP A 151 -11.38 -9.02 -7.73
CA ASP A 151 -11.81 -9.51 -9.06
C ASP A 151 -12.00 -11.03 -9.19
N GLY A 152 -12.88 -11.64 -8.39
CA GLY A 152 -13.30 -13.03 -8.60
C GLY A 152 -14.32 -13.15 -9.73
N LYS A 153 -13.85 -13.29 -10.97
CA LYS A 153 -14.47 -14.10 -12.03
C LYS A 153 -13.48 -14.40 -13.14
#